data_AF-A0A7J4ZTG1-F1
#
_entry.id   AF-A0A7J4ZTG1-F1
#
_cell.length_a   1.000
_cell.length_b   1.000
_cell.length_c   1.000
_cell.angle_alpha   90.00
_cell.angle_beta   90.00
_cell.angle_gamma   90.00
#
_symmetry.space_group_name_H-M   'P 1'
#
loop_
_entity.id
_entity.type
_entity.pdbx_description
1 polymer ?
#
loop_
_entity_poly.entity_id
_entity_poly.type
_entity_poly.pdbx_seq_one_letter_code
_entity_poly.pdbx_strand_id
1 'polypeptide(L)'
;MNSEQIVREYDLGGGITARLRDETRHYFGGYYHVRIEVSADIPLSASPFAGPEEYQAARRLLGERIRFRRVLEKMAVPETDIATARQSLLEAFDANVLPYLSRPDFPERFMRSEYAKCLKSSARR
;
A
#
# COMPACT_ATOMS: atom_id res chain seq x y z
N MET A 1 -17.69 3.52 -14.99
CA MET A 1 -16.75 4.48 -14.38
C MET A 1 -16.99 4.42 -12.88
N ASN A 2 -16.27 3.56 -12.15
CA ASN A 2 -16.46 3.48 -10.70
C ASN A 2 -15.55 4.50 -10.05
N SER A 3 -16.19 5.53 -9.50
CA SER A 3 -15.65 6.58 -8.67
C SER A 3 -14.62 6.02 -7.71
N GLU A 4 -13.43 6.62 -7.71
CA GLU A 4 -12.37 6.36 -6.74
C GLU A 4 -12.85 6.75 -5.33
N GLN A 5 -13.63 5.89 -4.68
CA GLN A 5 -14.14 6.19 -3.35
C GLN A 5 -13.04 5.91 -2.33
N ILE A 6 -12.22 6.92 -2.10
CA ILE A 6 -11.36 6.97 -0.92
C ILE A 6 -12.31 6.94 0.28
N VAL A 7 -12.24 5.85 1.05
CA VAL A 7 -13.04 5.67 2.25
C VAL A 7 -12.35 6.22 3.49
N ARG A 8 -11.01 6.26 3.49
CA ARG A 8 -10.19 6.83 4.57
C ARG A 8 -8.83 7.29 4.05
N GLU A 9 -8.27 8.30 4.71
CA GLU A 9 -6.89 8.74 4.53
C GLU A 9 -6.20 8.85 5.89
N TYR A 10 -4.89 8.60 5.90
CA TYR A 10 -4.06 8.72 7.08
C TYR A 10 -2.78 9.48 6.72
N ASP A 11 -2.46 10.52 7.47
CA ASP A 11 -1.15 11.15 7.42
C ASP A 11 -0.14 10.25 8.14
N LEU A 12 0.89 9.83 7.41
CA LEU A 12 1.99 9.00 7.93
C LEU A 12 3.20 9.87 8.35
N GLY A 13 3.12 11.19 8.18
CA GLY A 13 4.23 12.11 8.40
C GLY A 13 5.14 12.23 7.17
N GLY A 14 6.00 13.27 7.17
CA GLY A 14 6.93 13.51 6.07
C GLY A 14 6.27 13.80 4.72
N GLY A 15 5.01 14.26 4.73
CA GLY A 15 4.20 14.51 3.52
C GLY A 15 3.71 13.24 2.83
N ILE A 16 3.70 12.09 3.52
CA ILE A 16 3.23 10.81 2.98
C ILE A 16 1.80 10.56 3.50
N THR A 17 0.87 10.36 2.57
CA THR A 17 -0.52 10.02 2.89
C THR A 17 -0.84 8.61 2.43
N ALA A 18 -1.33 7.77 3.34
CA ALA A 18 -1.94 6.50 2.99
C ALA A 18 -3.42 6.70 2.66
N ARG A 19 -3.86 6.15 1.53
CA ARG A 19 -5.24 6.22 1.03
C ARG A 19 -5.83 4.83 0.96
N LEU A 20 -7.02 4.66 1.53
CA LEU A 20 -7.80 3.44 1.47
C LEU A 20 -8.94 3.66 0.49
N ARG A 21 -8.96 2.89 -0.59
CA ARG A 21 -9.94 2.96 -1.65
C ARG A 21 -10.82 1.72 -1.63
N ASP A 22 -12.13 1.91 -1.66
CA ASP A 22 -13.08 0.83 -1.84
C ASP A 22 -13.12 0.41 -3.31
N GLU A 23 -12.76 -0.84 -3.57
CA GLU A 23 -12.78 -1.49 -4.87
C GLU A 23 -13.72 -2.71 -4.86
N THR A 24 -14.73 -2.69 -3.97
CA THR A 24 -15.76 -3.71 -3.89
C THR A 24 -16.48 -3.87 -5.22
N ARG A 25 -16.66 -5.12 -5.64
CA ARG A 25 -17.31 -5.46 -6.91
C ARG A 25 -18.17 -6.70 -6.77
N HIS A 26 -19.22 -6.78 -7.57
CA HIS A 26 -20.01 -8.00 -7.71
C HIS A 26 -19.09 -9.14 -8.17
N TYR A 27 -19.22 -10.29 -7.53
CA TYR A 27 -18.42 -11.47 -7.82
C TYR A 27 -19.27 -12.51 -8.56
N PHE A 28 -20.29 -13.06 -7.88
CA PHE A 28 -21.17 -14.08 -8.45
C PHE A 28 -22.44 -14.24 -7.61
N GLY A 29 -23.61 -14.30 -8.23
CA GLY A 29 -24.86 -14.74 -7.58
C GLY A 29 -25.22 -14.04 -6.27
N GLY A 30 -25.33 -12.71 -6.27
CA GLY A 30 -25.65 -11.94 -5.05
C GLY A 30 -24.50 -11.85 -4.04
N TYR A 31 -23.34 -12.45 -4.38
CA TYR A 31 -22.11 -12.33 -3.61
C TYR A 31 -21.13 -11.35 -4.26
N TYR A 32 -20.38 -10.68 -3.41
CA TYR A 32 -19.45 -9.61 -3.74
C TYR A 32 -18.03 -9.96 -3.27
N HIS A 33 -17.04 -9.43 -3.98
CA HIS A 33 -15.66 -9.34 -3.56
C HIS A 33 -15.49 -7.98 -2.91
N VAL A 34 -15.48 -7.95 -1.58
CA VAL A 34 -15.23 -6.73 -0.81
C VAL A 34 -13.72 -6.52 -0.76
N ARG A 35 -13.25 -5.42 -1.33
CA ARG A 35 -11.82 -5.17 -1.53
C ARG A 35 -11.50 -3.73 -1.17
N ILE A 36 -10.55 -3.54 -0.27
CA ILE A 36 -9.96 -2.24 0.04
C ILE A 36 -8.51 -2.22 -0.43
N GLU A 37 -8.17 -1.29 -1.31
CA GLU A 37 -6.80 -0.99 -1.67
C GLU A 37 -6.23 0.08 -0.75
N VAL A 38 -5.16 -0.26 -0.04
CA VAL A 38 -4.30 0.69 0.66
C VAL A 38 -3.17 1.09 -0.27
N SER A 39 -2.95 2.38 -0.47
CA SER A 39 -1.80 2.89 -1.23
C SER A 39 -1.17 4.13 -0.61
N ALA A 40 0.13 4.28 -0.76
CA ALA A 40 0.88 5.47 -0.38
C ALA A 40 2.05 5.69 -1.34
N ASP A 41 2.28 6.93 -1.76
CA ASP A 41 3.44 7.26 -2.59
C ASP A 41 4.57 7.78 -1.72
N ILE A 42 5.67 7.04 -1.65
CA ILE A 42 6.80 7.31 -0.76
C ILE A 42 7.91 7.98 -1.57
N PRO A 43 8.24 9.26 -1.31
CA PRO A 43 9.35 9.94 -2.00
C PRO A 43 10.68 9.26 -1.69
N LEU A 44 11.48 8.99 -2.72
CA LEU A 44 12.80 8.39 -2.53
C LEU A 44 13.77 9.42 -1.93
N SER A 45 14.44 9.06 -0.84
CA SER A 45 15.48 9.88 -0.20
C SER A 45 16.84 9.16 -0.18
N ALA A 46 17.91 9.92 0.03
CA ALA A 46 19.27 9.36 0.09
C ALA A 46 19.61 8.72 1.45
N SER A 47 18.93 9.12 2.53
CA SER A 47 19.16 8.68 3.92
C SER A 47 19.32 7.17 4.10
N PRO A 48 18.49 6.29 3.50
CA PRO A 48 18.58 4.86 3.76
C PRO A 48 19.71 4.11 3.03
N PHE A 49 20.48 4.77 2.16
CA PHE A 49 21.50 4.14 1.32
C PHE A 49 22.92 4.47 1.81
N ALA A 50 23.88 3.59 1.52
CA ALA A 50 25.25 3.68 2.01
C ALA A 50 26.05 4.87 1.44
N GLY A 51 25.60 5.43 0.31
CA GLY A 51 26.23 6.61 -0.29
C GLY A 51 25.57 7.07 -1.57
N PRO A 52 26.11 8.13 -2.21
CA PRO A 52 25.53 8.73 -3.41
C PRO A 52 25.39 7.75 -4.58
N GLU A 53 26.35 6.85 -4.77
CA GLU A 53 26.32 5.87 -5.86
C GLU A 53 25.16 4.88 -5.72
N GLU A 54 24.98 4.32 -4.53
CA GLU A 54 23.86 3.40 -4.25
C GLU A 54 22.51 4.12 -4.36
N TYR A 55 22.42 5.36 -3.87
CA TYR A 55 21.22 6.17 -4.04
C TYR A 55 20.87 6.43 -5.51
N GLN A 56 21.85 6.76 -6.36
CA GLN A 56 21.61 6.93 -7.79
C GLN A 56 21.20 5.62 -8.47
N ALA A 57 21.81 4.49 -8.08
CA ALA A 57 21.39 3.17 -8.56
C ALA A 57 19.94 2.86 -8.15
N ALA A 58 19.58 3.12 -6.89
CA ALA A 58 18.22 2.95 -6.40
C ALA A 58 17.23 3.85 -7.15
N ARG A 59 17.57 5.12 -7.37
CA ARG A 59 16.72 6.06 -8.14
C ARG A 59 16.51 5.62 -9.59
N ARG A 60 17.52 5.04 -10.25
CA ARG A 60 17.37 4.49 -11.61
C ARG A 60 16.44 3.27 -11.66
N LEU A 61 16.46 2.42 -10.63
CA LEU A 61 15.66 1.20 -10.58
C LEU A 61 14.22 1.45 -10.10
N LEU A 62 14.06 2.33 -9.11
CA LEU A 62 12.80 2.55 -8.40
C LEU A 62 12.06 3.82 -8.84
N GLY A 63 12.76 4.75 -9.49
CA GLY A 63 12.26 6.08 -9.78
C GLY A 63 12.36 7.04 -8.59
N GLU A 64 11.67 8.17 -8.68
CA GLU A 64 11.69 9.22 -7.64
C GLU A 64 10.69 8.98 -6.51
N ARG A 65 9.70 8.13 -6.75
CA ARG A 65 8.67 7.75 -5.78
C ARG A 65 8.40 6.26 -5.89
N ILE A 66 8.27 5.62 -4.74
CA ILE A 66 7.92 4.21 -4.65
C ILE A 66 6.48 4.11 -4.17
N ARG A 67 5.64 3.39 -4.91
CA ARG A 67 4.24 3.17 -4.52
C ARG A 67 4.14 1.97 -3.59
N PHE A 68 3.82 2.21 -2.33
CA PHE A 68 3.32 1.17 -1.44
C PHE A 68 1.90 0.78 -1.87
N ARG A 69 1.63 -0.52 -1.98
CA ARG A 69 0.30 -1.06 -2.27
C ARG A 69 0.05 -2.30 -1.42
N ARG A 70 -1.11 -2.36 -0.78
CA ARG A 70 -1.60 -3.55 -0.07
C ARG A 70 -3.09 -3.70 -0.32
N VAL A 71 -3.53 -4.93 -0.54
CA VAL A 71 -4.95 -5.25 -0.71
C VAL A 71 -5.45 -5.94 0.56
N LEU A 72 -6.59 -5.48 1.05
CA LEU A 72 -7.38 -6.13 2.09
C LEU A 72 -8.66 -6.61 1.42
N GLU A 73 -9.02 -7.88 1.61
CA GLU A 73 -10.16 -8.41 0.87
C GLU A 73 -10.90 -9.52 1.60
N LYS A 74 -12.18 -9.65 1.26
CA LYS A 74 -13.03 -10.76 1.64
C LYS A 74 -13.86 -11.16 0.42
N MET A 75 -13.80 -12.45 0.09
CA MET A 75 -14.53 -13.03 -1.05
C MET A 75 -15.89 -13.55 -0.62
N ALA A 76 -16.78 -13.73 -1.61
CA ALA A 76 -18.08 -14.36 -1.45
C ALA A 76 -18.92 -13.75 -0.30
N VAL A 77 -18.97 -12.42 -0.23
CA VAL A 77 -19.74 -11.69 0.79
C VAL A 77 -21.16 -11.45 0.27
N PRO A 78 -22.23 -11.88 0.96
CA PRO A 78 -23.60 -11.55 0.58
C PRO A 78 -23.80 -10.03 0.50
N GLU A 79 -24.69 -9.58 -0.39
CA GLU A 79 -24.96 -8.15 -0.56
C GLU A 79 -25.31 -7.42 0.76
N THR A 80 -26.09 -8.08 1.62
CA THR A 80 -26.49 -7.57 2.94
C THR A 80 -25.32 -7.34 3.90
N ASP A 81 -24.18 -8.03 3.66
CA ASP A 81 -23.05 -8.08 4.57
C ASP A 81 -21.86 -7.23 4.09
N ILE A 82 -21.96 -6.58 2.93
CA ILE A 82 -20.88 -5.76 2.34
C ILE A 82 -20.40 -4.70 3.33
N ALA A 83 -21.34 -3.97 3.95
CA ALA A 83 -21.00 -2.89 4.88
C ALA A 83 -20.22 -3.40 6.10
N THR A 84 -20.68 -4.51 6.68
CA THR A 84 -20.03 -5.17 7.83
C THR A 84 -18.65 -5.68 7.44
N ALA A 85 -18.53 -6.41 6.32
CA ALA A 85 -17.25 -6.91 5.83
C ALA A 85 -16.26 -5.78 5.57
N ARG A 86 -16.70 -4.69 4.95
CA ARG A 86 -15.88 -3.51 4.72
C ARG A 86 -15.37 -2.90 6.02
N GLN A 87 -16.27 -2.69 6.98
CA GLN A 87 -15.90 -2.12 8.28
C GLN A 87 -14.86 -3.00 9.00
N SER A 88 -15.03 -4.33 9.00
CA SER A 88 -14.05 -5.25 9.57
C SER A 88 -12.67 -5.17 8.89
N LEU A 89 -12.61 -4.96 7.56
CA LEU A 89 -11.34 -4.77 6.86
C LEU A 89 -10.65 -3.46 7.28
N LEU A 90 -11.41 -2.38 7.48
CA LEU A 90 -10.89 -1.09 7.94
C LEU A 90 -10.38 -1.19 9.39
N GLU A 91 -11.11 -1.85 10.27
CA GLU A 91 -10.69 -2.08 11.66
C GLU A 91 -9.43 -2.95 11.73
N ALA A 92 -9.37 -4.00 10.90
CA ALA A 92 -8.18 -4.84 10.80
C ALA A 92 -6.96 -4.05 10.27
N PHE A 93 -7.17 -3.09 9.36
CA PHE A 93 -6.13 -2.18 8.91
C PHE A 93 -5.62 -1.30 10.06
N ASP A 94 -6.53 -0.64 10.77
CA ASP A 94 -6.21 0.26 11.89
C ASP A 94 -5.44 -0.46 12.99
N ALA A 95 -5.84 -1.69 13.31
CA ALA A 95 -5.23 -2.45 14.40
C ALA A 95 -3.87 -3.06 14.03
N ASN A 96 -3.68 -3.48 12.76
CA ASN A 96 -2.55 -4.35 12.40
C ASN A 96 -1.57 -3.75 11.40
N VAL A 97 -2.02 -2.83 10.54
CA VAL A 97 -1.21 -2.31 9.42
C VAL A 97 -0.83 -0.87 9.67
N LEU A 98 -1.78 -0.03 10.07
CA LEU A 98 -1.54 1.38 10.35
C LEU A 98 -0.39 1.61 11.35
N PRO A 99 -0.27 0.87 12.47
CA PRO A 99 0.80 1.11 13.43
C PRO A 99 2.20 0.89 12.84
N TYR A 100 2.32 -0.02 11.85
CA TYR A 100 3.58 -0.23 11.13
C TYR A 100 3.85 0.89 10.13
N LEU A 101 2.84 1.34 9.39
CA LEU A 101 2.97 2.42 8.40
C LEU A 101 3.24 3.79 9.05
N SER A 102 2.69 4.04 10.23
CA SER A 102 2.88 5.27 11.00
C SER A 102 4.23 5.35 11.73
N ARG A 103 5.09 4.34 11.61
CA ARG A 103 6.42 4.41 12.24
C ARG A 103 7.31 5.41 11.50
N PRO A 104 8.10 6.25 12.20
CA PRO A 104 9.01 7.19 11.54
C PRO A 104 10.06 6.51 10.64
N ASP A 105 10.44 5.26 10.94
CA ASP A 105 11.42 4.47 10.18
C ASP A 105 10.81 3.71 8.99
N PHE A 106 9.49 3.72 8.82
CA PHE A 106 8.81 2.96 7.77
C PHE A 106 9.29 3.31 6.35
N PRO A 107 9.35 4.60 5.93
CA PRO A 107 9.74 4.96 4.57
C PRO A 107 11.12 4.42 4.20
N GLU A 108 12.10 4.59 5.08
CA GLU A 108 13.47 4.11 4.85
C GLU A 108 13.56 2.59 4.76
N ARG A 109 12.87 1.87 5.65
CA ARG A 109 12.82 0.41 5.62
C ARG A 109 12.17 -0.10 4.35
N PHE A 110 11.10 0.57 3.90
CA PHE A 110 10.43 0.23 2.66
C PHE A 110 11.34 0.45 1.44
N MET A 111 12.01 1.59 1.34
CA MET A 111 12.96 1.88 0.25
C MET A 111 14.05 0.81 0.13
N ARG A 112 14.68 0.43 1.25
CA ARG A 112 15.70 -0.63 1.26
C ARG A 112 15.14 -1.98 0.81
N SER A 113 13.92 -2.32 1.25
CA SER A 113 13.27 -3.57 0.87
C SER A 113 12.99 -3.63 -0.63
N GLU A 114 12.44 -2.56 -1.21
CA GLU A 114 12.13 -2.49 -2.64
C GLU A 114 13.40 -2.48 -3.49
N TYR A 115 14.44 -1.75 -3.07
CA TYR A 115 15.73 -1.76 -3.76
C TYR A 115 16.34 -3.18 -3.79
N ALA A 116 16.34 -3.88 -2.66
CA ALA A 116 16.83 -5.25 -2.57
C ALA A 116 16.02 -6.24 -3.45
N LYS A 117 14.71 -6.03 -3.62
CA LYS A 117 13.88 -6.82 -4.54
C LYS A 117 14.27 -6.58 -6.00
N CYS A 118 14.47 -5.32 -6.39
CA CYS A 118 14.91 -4.98 -7.74
C CYS A 118 16.26 -5.62 -8.08
N LEU A 119 17.25 -5.55 -7.18
CA LEU A 119 18.56 -6.20 -7.37
C LEU A 119 18.46 -7.72 -7.59
N LYS A 120 17.59 -8.39 -6.82
CA LYS A 120 17.35 -9.83 -6.99
C LYS A 120 16.63 -10.15 -8.31
N SER A 121 15.75 -9.27 -8.77
CA SER A 121 15.01 -9.46 -10.02
C SER A 121 15.90 -9.24 -11.27
N SER A 122 16.84 -8.29 -11.20
CA SER A 122 17.81 -8.05 -12.28
C SER A 122 18.86 -9.16 -12.37
N ALA A 123 19.20 -9.81 -11.25
CA ALA A 123 20.13 -10.95 -11.23
C ALA A 123 19.53 -12.27 -11.76
N ARG A 124 18.21 -12.32 -12.01
CA ARG A 124 17.50 -13.48 -12.56
C ARG A 124 17.21 -13.37 -14.06
N ARG A 125 17.69 -12.32 -14.73
CA ARG A 125 17.63 -12.11 -16.18
C ARG A 125 19.03 -12.22 -16.75
#